data_AF-A0A2N1M7Q0-F1
#
_entry.id   AF-A0A2N1M7Q0-F1
#
_cell.length_a   1.000
_cell.length_b   1.000
_cell.length_c   1.000
_cell.angle_alpha   90.00
_cell.angle_beta   90.00
_cell.angle_gamma   90.00
#
_symmetry.space_group_name_H-M   'P 1'
#
loop_
_entity.id
_entity.type
_entity.pdbx_description
1 polymer ?
#
loop_
_entity_poly.entity_id
_entity_poly.type
_entity_poly.pdbx_seq_one_letter_code
_entity_poly.pdbx_strand_id
1 'polypeptide(L)'
;MRTDHSQNIVQGPDYVVDWELTWFTLKFKPFHDVSFTYEHALQHHTFKFKLFLDELPTLEKLKRARPDLYIDELTCRSCINCMEDLMHLFMCKAWHLPMQHILLSYQIYLISKIQEAGKLVNIDPTPFITKLTSLSCWSFSSTNWSSYALIRGCLLKLFVDLFVDLSIPRNSAIKIVTAIHNNFVQKFRRQI
;
A
#
# COMPACT_ATOMS: atom_id res chain seq x y z
N MET A 1 7.89 27.50 16.31
CA MET A 1 7.73 27.59 14.85
C MET A 1 7.15 26.28 14.38
N ARG A 2 5.90 26.31 13.94
CA ARG A 2 5.14 25.13 13.49
C ARG A 2 5.54 24.89 12.04
N THR A 3 6.40 23.89 11.79
CA THR A 3 6.76 23.53 10.42
C THR A 3 5.59 22.79 9.80
N ASP A 4 4.95 23.48 8.86
CA ASP A 4 3.97 22.93 7.94
C ASP A 4 4.66 21.86 7.09
N HIS A 5 4.33 20.59 7.31
CA HIS A 5 4.82 19.46 6.50
C HIS A 5 3.90 19.15 5.31
N SER A 6 2.96 20.05 5.01
CA SER A 6 2.04 19.93 3.89
C SER A 6 2.62 20.62 2.65
N GLN A 7 3.73 20.10 2.10
CA GLN A 7 4.17 20.26 0.71
C GLN A 7 5.66 19.90 0.62
N ASN A 8 5.94 18.68 0.16
CA ASN A 8 7.05 18.29 -0.73
C ASN A 8 7.15 16.77 -0.71
N ILE A 9 6.08 16.12 -1.17
CA ILE A 9 6.20 14.77 -1.69
C ILE A 9 6.93 14.94 -3.02
N VAL A 10 8.21 14.58 -3.06
CA VAL A 10 8.99 14.49 -4.30
C VAL A 10 8.31 13.41 -5.15
N GLN A 11 7.38 13.84 -6.01
CA GLN A 11 6.74 12.98 -6.99
C GLN A 11 7.83 12.57 -7.98
N GLY A 12 8.12 11.28 -8.09
CA GLY A 12 8.79 10.79 -9.29
C GLY A 12 7.95 11.19 -10.51
N PRO A 13 8.56 11.54 -11.66
CA PRO A 13 7.86 12.17 -12.79
C PRO A 13 6.64 11.39 -13.30
N ASP A 14 6.56 10.09 -13.02
CA ASP A 14 5.50 9.20 -13.51
C ASP A 14 4.50 8.71 -12.43
N TYR A 15 4.62 9.17 -11.17
CA TYR A 15 3.77 8.71 -10.06
C TYR A 15 2.75 9.77 -9.63
N VAL A 16 1.63 9.84 -10.34
CA VAL A 16 0.53 10.75 -10.03
C VAL A 16 -0.47 10.08 -9.08
N VAL A 17 -0.58 10.61 -7.86
CA VAL A 17 -1.52 10.13 -6.84
C VAL A 17 -2.94 10.56 -7.17
N ASP A 18 -3.88 9.62 -7.15
CA ASP A 18 -5.32 9.91 -7.13
C ASP A 18 -5.78 10.04 -5.68
N TRP A 19 -5.94 11.28 -5.24
CA TRP A 19 -6.34 11.60 -3.87
C TRP A 19 -7.77 11.13 -3.54
N GLU A 20 -8.67 11.08 -4.53
CA GLU A 20 -10.03 10.62 -4.31
C GLU A 20 -10.05 9.10 -4.08
N LEU A 21 -9.35 8.34 -4.93
CA LEU A 21 -9.16 6.90 -4.74
C LEU A 21 -8.45 6.60 -3.41
N THR A 22 -7.39 7.34 -3.11
CA THR A 22 -6.62 7.19 -1.87
C THR A 22 -7.52 7.39 -0.65
N TRP A 23 -8.28 8.49 -0.62
CA TRP A 23 -9.16 8.81 0.49
C TRP A 23 -10.33 7.82 0.62
N PHE A 24 -10.91 7.41 -0.50
CA PHE A 24 -11.95 6.38 -0.53
C PHE A 24 -11.42 5.07 0.05
N THR A 25 -10.22 4.65 -0.36
CA THR A 25 -9.60 3.41 0.11
C THR A 25 -9.28 3.46 1.60
N LEU A 26 -8.76 4.59 2.10
CA LEU A 26 -8.48 4.78 3.53
C LEU A 26 -9.75 4.65 4.37
N LYS A 27 -10.83 5.31 3.95
CA LYS A 27 -12.12 5.31 4.65
C LYS A 27 -12.91 4.01 4.49
N PHE A 28 -12.61 3.21 3.47
CA PHE A 28 -13.33 1.97 3.21
C PHE A 28 -13.23 1.02 4.42
N LYS A 29 -14.38 0.56 4.91
CA LYS A 29 -14.46 -0.49 5.92
C LYS A 29 -15.00 -1.76 5.24
N PRO A 30 -14.33 -2.91 5.34
CA PRO A 30 -14.90 -4.17 4.88
C PRO A 30 -16.25 -4.39 5.56
N PHE A 31 -17.24 -4.90 4.84
CA PHE A 31 -18.48 -5.36 5.45
C PHE A 31 -18.16 -6.42 6.51
N HIS A 32 -18.75 -6.28 7.70
CA HIS A 32 -18.58 -7.25 8.78
C HIS A 32 -19.54 -8.40 8.54
N ASP A 33 -19.01 -9.61 8.43
CA ASP A 33 -19.78 -10.85 8.48
C ASP A 33 -19.35 -11.67 9.70
N VAL A 34 -19.89 -12.88 9.85
CA VAL A 34 -19.62 -13.78 10.99
C VAL A 34 -18.13 -14.11 11.14
N SER A 35 -17.32 -13.93 10.09
CA SER A 35 -15.86 -14.17 10.07
C SER A 35 -15.01 -12.91 10.30
N PHE A 36 -15.61 -11.71 10.24
CA PHE A 36 -14.91 -10.43 10.40
C PHE A 36 -15.57 -9.58 11.51
N THR A 37 -15.10 -9.74 12.74
CA THR A 37 -15.61 -9.01 13.90
C THR A 37 -15.42 -7.49 13.76
N TYR A 38 -16.27 -6.73 14.44
CA TYR A 38 -16.16 -5.28 14.55
C TYR A 38 -14.77 -4.83 15.03
N GLU A 39 -14.18 -5.56 15.98
CA GLU A 39 -12.84 -5.29 16.48
C GLU A 39 -11.77 -5.45 15.40
N HIS A 40 -11.82 -6.53 14.61
CA HIS A 40 -10.88 -6.73 13.51
C HIS A 40 -10.97 -5.62 12.47
N ALA A 41 -12.18 -5.15 12.19
CA ALA A 41 -12.40 -4.02 11.28
C ALA A 41 -11.82 -2.72 11.81
N LEU A 42 -12.04 -2.42 13.09
CA LEU A 42 -11.51 -1.23 13.74
C LEU A 42 -9.98 -1.26 13.74
N GLN A 43 -9.37 -2.40 14.10
CA GLN A 43 -7.92 -2.56 14.06
C GLN A 43 -7.36 -2.40 12.64
N HIS A 44 -8.03 -2.95 11.62
CA HIS A 44 -7.59 -2.81 10.23
C HIS A 44 -7.69 -1.35 9.76
N HIS A 45 -8.76 -0.66 10.14
CA HIS A 45 -8.93 0.76 9.86
C HIS A 45 -7.84 1.61 10.55
N THR A 46 -7.61 1.42 11.85
CA THR A 46 -6.54 2.10 12.59
C THR A 46 -5.18 1.84 11.96
N PHE A 47 -4.92 0.60 11.56
CA PHE A 47 -3.67 0.23 10.89
C PHE A 47 -3.46 0.99 9.59
N LYS A 48 -4.49 1.12 8.73
CA LYS A 48 -4.41 1.90 7.49
C LYS A 48 -4.02 3.35 7.73
N PHE A 49 -4.67 3.99 8.70
CA PHE A 49 -4.36 5.38 9.03
C PHE A 49 -2.95 5.53 9.56
N LYS A 50 -2.51 4.65 10.47
CA LYS A 50 -1.13 4.66 10.97
C LYS A 50 -0.11 4.41 9.86
N LEU A 51 -0.41 3.52 8.93
CA LEU A 51 0.46 3.24 7.78
C LEU A 51 0.56 4.46 6.85
N PHE A 52 -0.57 5.10 6.55
CA PHE A 52 -0.64 6.28 5.69
C PHE A 52 0.03 7.52 6.29
N LEU A 53 -0.16 7.76 7.58
CA LEU A 53 0.37 8.91 8.31
C LEU A 53 1.81 8.71 8.81
N ASP A 54 2.42 7.56 8.54
CA ASP A 54 3.72 7.20 9.13
C ASP A 54 3.68 7.28 10.67
N GLU A 55 2.74 6.56 11.27
CA GLU A 55 2.53 6.45 12.73
C GLU A 55 2.52 4.99 13.21
N LEU A 56 3.01 4.05 12.38
CA LEU A 56 3.28 2.70 12.86
C LEU A 56 4.33 2.73 13.99
N PRO A 57 4.18 1.89 15.03
CA PRO A 57 5.07 1.88 16.19
C PRO A 57 6.39 1.19 15.86
N THR A 58 7.24 1.86 15.08
CA THR A 58 8.60 1.39 14.76
C THR A 58 9.48 1.45 16.00
N LEU A 59 10.50 0.60 16.08
CA LEU A 59 11.46 0.66 17.20
C LEU A 59 12.08 2.07 17.37
N GLU A 60 12.34 2.78 16.28
CA GLU A 60 12.88 4.15 16.31
C GLU A 60 11.93 5.10 17.07
N LYS A 61 10.63 5.03 16.79
CA LYS A 61 9.62 5.85 17.45
C LYS A 61 9.39 5.42 18.89
N LEU A 62 9.41 4.11 19.16
CA LEU A 62 9.27 3.57 20.51
C LEU A 62 10.41 4.02 21.43
N LYS A 63 11.67 3.98 20.95
CA LYS A 63 12.83 4.53 21.67
C LYS A 63 12.67 6.02 21.96
N ARG A 64 12.24 6.80 20.97
CA ARG A 64 12.00 8.24 21.14
C ARG A 64 10.90 8.54 22.17
N ALA A 65 9.84 7.74 22.18
CA ALA A 65 8.69 7.95 23.05
C ALA A 65 8.92 7.47 24.49
N ARG A 66 9.65 6.37 24.66
CA ARG A 66 9.88 5.69 25.96
C ARG A 66 11.31 5.14 26.06
N PRO A 67 12.34 6.02 26.12
CA PRO A 67 13.73 5.59 26.24
C PRO A 67 14.01 4.80 27.53
N ASP A 68 13.14 4.95 28.54
CA ASP A 68 13.17 4.18 29.79
C ASP A 68 12.81 2.69 29.61
N LEU A 69 12.05 2.34 28.56
CA LEU A 69 11.63 0.97 28.27
C LEU A 69 12.40 0.33 27.11
N TYR A 70 12.92 1.12 26.18
CA TYR A 70 13.57 0.65 24.95
C TYR A 70 15.03 1.09 24.93
N ILE A 71 15.93 0.20 25.33
CA ILE A 71 17.38 0.47 25.37
C ILE A 71 17.96 0.69 23.97
N ASP A 72 19.05 1.45 23.90
CA ASP A 72 19.64 1.91 22.64
C ASP A 72 20.21 0.76 21.79
N GLU A 73 20.60 -0.34 22.41
CA GLU A 73 21.13 -1.53 21.75
C GLU A 73 20.05 -2.35 21.03
N LEU A 74 18.76 -2.12 21.31
CA LEU A 74 17.69 -2.83 20.62
C LEU A 74 17.74 -2.53 19.12
N THR A 75 17.69 -3.58 18.32
CA THR A 75 17.61 -3.54 16.86
C THR A 75 16.31 -4.20 16.40
N CYS A 76 16.01 -4.10 15.11
CA CYS A 76 14.89 -4.80 14.48
C CYS A 76 14.94 -6.29 14.85
N ARG A 77 13.84 -6.82 15.41
CA ARG A 77 13.77 -8.21 15.88
C ARG A 77 13.97 -9.23 14.75
N SER A 78 13.64 -8.84 13.51
CA SER A 78 13.70 -9.76 12.38
C SER A 78 15.09 -9.86 11.75
N CYS A 79 15.83 -8.75 11.63
CA CYS A 79 17.18 -8.77 11.04
C CYS A 79 18.31 -8.71 12.07
N ILE A 80 18.00 -8.29 13.30
CA ILE A 80 18.88 -8.20 14.48
C ILE A 80 20.01 -7.15 14.33
N ASN A 81 20.15 -6.49 13.17
CA ASN A 81 21.33 -5.67 12.89
C ASN A 81 21.05 -4.22 12.50
N CYS A 82 19.78 -3.82 12.31
CA CYS A 82 19.42 -2.47 11.90
C CYS A 82 18.45 -1.82 12.87
N MET A 83 18.49 -0.50 12.98
CA MET A 83 17.44 0.30 13.58
C MET A 83 16.16 0.16 12.74
N GLU A 84 15.05 -0.24 13.36
CA GLU A 84 13.77 -0.34 12.65
C GLU A 84 13.10 1.03 12.60
N ASP A 85 13.13 1.65 11.42
CA ASP A 85 12.27 2.76 11.03
C ASP A 85 11.13 2.24 10.11
N LEU A 86 10.29 3.14 9.61
CA LEU A 86 9.17 2.74 8.76
C LEU A 86 9.66 2.13 7.42
N MET A 87 10.75 2.66 6.85
CA MET A 87 11.31 2.12 5.61
C MET A 87 11.84 0.70 5.83
N HIS A 88 12.52 0.48 6.95
CA HIS A 88 13.06 -0.81 7.35
C HIS A 88 11.95 -1.85 7.57
N LEU A 89 10.78 -1.47 8.10
CA LEU A 89 9.64 -2.41 8.21
C LEU A 89 9.30 -3.07 6.86
N PHE A 90 9.42 -2.32 5.76
CA PHE A 90 9.12 -2.85 4.42
C PHE A 90 10.32 -3.49 3.72
N MET A 91 11.52 -2.99 4.00
CA MET A 91 12.76 -3.33 3.27
C MET A 91 13.71 -4.24 4.06
N CYS A 92 13.35 -4.62 5.28
CA CYS A 92 14.15 -5.50 6.11
C CYS A 92 14.44 -6.80 5.36
N LYS A 93 15.70 -7.25 5.43
CA LYS A 93 16.19 -8.46 4.75
C LYS A 93 15.34 -9.70 5.03
N ALA A 94 14.80 -9.81 6.24
CA ALA A 94 13.97 -10.93 6.66
C ALA A 94 12.56 -10.89 6.06
N TRP A 95 12.08 -9.69 5.71
CA TRP A 95 10.74 -9.45 5.16
C TRP A 95 10.74 -9.27 3.64
N HIS A 96 11.92 -9.12 3.03
CA HIS A 96 12.05 -8.85 1.60
C HIS A 96 11.29 -9.85 0.71
N LEU A 97 11.49 -11.17 0.91
CA LEU A 97 10.77 -12.19 0.15
C LEU A 97 9.25 -12.15 0.42
N PRO A 98 8.76 -12.19 1.68
CA PRO A 98 7.33 -12.03 1.96
C PRO A 98 6.70 -10.78 1.33
N MET A 99 7.38 -9.64 1.38
CA MET A 99 6.88 -8.38 0.81
C MET A 99 6.81 -8.43 -0.70
N GLN A 100 7.83 -8.97 -1.36
CA GLN A 100 7.81 -9.23 -2.80
C GLN A 100 6.63 -10.13 -3.20
N HIS A 101 6.37 -11.20 -2.45
CA HIS A 101 5.23 -12.08 -2.72
C HIS A 101 3.88 -11.37 -2.55
N ILE A 102 3.73 -10.52 -1.52
CA ILE A 102 2.52 -9.75 -1.29
C ILE A 102 2.28 -8.73 -2.42
N LEU A 103 3.34 -8.04 -2.87
CA LEU A 103 3.25 -7.07 -3.97
C LEU A 103 2.99 -7.75 -5.31
N LEU A 104 3.62 -8.90 -5.58
CA LEU A 104 3.34 -9.70 -6.76
C LEU A 104 1.89 -10.18 -6.77
N SER A 105 1.37 -10.63 -5.63
CA SER A 105 -0.04 -11.00 -5.49
C SER A 105 -0.99 -9.83 -5.77
N TYR A 106 -0.61 -8.60 -5.38
CA TYR A 106 -1.37 -7.39 -5.74
C TYR A 106 -1.40 -7.23 -7.26
N GLN A 107 -0.22 -7.22 -7.90
CA GLN A 107 -0.08 -6.98 -9.33
C GLN A 107 -0.87 -8.02 -10.14
N ILE A 108 -0.73 -9.30 -9.81
CA ILE A 108 -1.47 -10.40 -10.45
C ILE A 108 -2.98 -10.20 -10.33
N TYR A 109 -3.47 -9.75 -9.18
CA TYR A 109 -4.91 -9.58 -8.98
C TYR A 109 -5.47 -8.37 -9.75
N LEU A 110 -4.69 -7.28 -9.89
CA LEU A 110 -5.04 -6.20 -10.81
C LEU A 110 -5.09 -6.70 -12.26
N ILE A 111 -4.07 -7.45 -12.69
CA ILE A 111 -4.02 -8.02 -14.05
C ILE A 111 -5.24 -8.90 -14.30
N SER A 112 -5.61 -9.77 -13.37
CA SER A 112 -6.78 -10.63 -13.54
C SER A 112 -8.07 -9.83 -13.69
N LYS A 113 -8.23 -8.74 -12.93
CA LYS A 113 -9.40 -7.85 -13.05
C LYS A 113 -9.43 -7.06 -14.35
N ILE A 114 -8.27 -6.65 -14.85
CA ILE A 114 -8.15 -6.03 -16.19
C ILE A 114 -8.51 -7.03 -17.29
N GLN A 115 -8.05 -8.28 -17.18
CA GLN A 115 -8.41 -9.35 -18.12
C GLN A 115 -9.91 -9.66 -18.10
N GLU A 116 -10.52 -9.74 -16.92
CA GLU A 116 -11.96 -9.92 -16.75
C GLU A 116 -12.73 -8.76 -17.40
N ALA A 117 -12.33 -7.51 -17.14
CA ALA A 117 -12.94 -6.33 -17.74
C ALA A 117 -12.83 -6.35 -19.27
N GLY A 118 -11.64 -6.57 -19.83
CA GLY A 118 -11.41 -6.65 -21.28
C GLY A 118 -12.26 -7.72 -21.96
N LYS A 119 -12.39 -8.91 -21.35
CA LYS A 119 -13.28 -9.98 -21.85
C LYS A 119 -14.75 -9.55 -21.87
N LEU A 120 -15.21 -8.87 -20.83
CA LEU A 120 -16.61 -8.41 -20.73
C LEU A 120 -16.97 -7.38 -21.81
N VAL A 121 -16.05 -6.50 -22.17
CA VAL A 121 -16.27 -5.45 -23.17
C VAL A 121 -15.73 -5.80 -24.57
N ASN A 122 -15.21 -7.02 -24.74
CA ASN A 122 -14.57 -7.49 -25.97
C ASN A 122 -13.43 -6.58 -26.49
N ILE A 123 -12.59 -6.08 -25.58
CA ILE A 123 -11.38 -5.29 -25.86
C ILE A 123 -10.15 -6.09 -25.43
N ASP A 124 -9.10 -6.11 -26.25
CA ASP A 124 -7.83 -6.74 -25.89
C ASP A 124 -7.20 -6.06 -24.65
N PRO A 125 -7.04 -6.78 -23.51
CA PRO A 125 -6.49 -6.20 -22.29
C PRO A 125 -4.96 -6.02 -22.34
N THR A 126 -4.28 -6.56 -23.35
CA THR A 126 -2.80 -6.61 -23.40
C THR A 126 -2.12 -5.25 -23.25
N PRO A 127 -2.52 -4.17 -23.96
CA PRO A 127 -1.89 -2.86 -23.81
C PRO A 127 -2.00 -2.29 -22.40
N PHE A 128 -3.12 -2.53 -21.72
CA PHE A 128 -3.38 -2.10 -20.35
C PHE A 128 -2.51 -2.86 -19.35
N ILE A 129 -2.32 -4.16 -19.57
CA ILE A 129 -1.44 -5.00 -18.76
C ILE A 129 0.01 -4.55 -18.93
N THR A 130 0.47 -4.29 -20.16
CA THR A 130 1.84 -3.79 -20.40
C THR A 130 2.08 -2.44 -19.74
N LYS A 131 1.10 -1.53 -19.82
CA LYS A 131 1.17 -0.24 -19.14
C LYS A 131 1.23 -0.42 -17.62
N LEU A 132 0.41 -1.31 -17.06
CA LEU A 132 0.43 -1.63 -15.63
C LEU A 132 1.78 -2.21 -15.20
N THR A 133 2.30 -3.23 -15.88
CA THR A 133 3.52 -3.93 -15.47
C THR A 133 4.78 -3.08 -15.62
N SER A 134 4.76 -2.07 -16.48
CA SER A 134 5.86 -1.12 -16.65
C SER A 134 6.06 -0.16 -15.47
N LEU A 135 5.11 -0.08 -14.54
CA LEU A 135 5.19 0.87 -13.43
C LEU A 135 6.33 0.57 -12.47
N SER A 136 7.06 1.62 -12.10
CA SER A 136 8.17 1.53 -11.13
C SER A 136 7.69 1.09 -9.74
N CYS A 137 6.42 1.25 -9.39
CA CYS A 137 5.89 0.91 -8.07
C CYS A 137 5.95 -0.59 -7.73
N TRP A 138 6.19 -1.47 -8.71
CA TRP A 138 6.35 -2.91 -8.50
C TRP A 138 7.73 -3.31 -7.96
N SER A 139 8.71 -2.39 -7.99
CA SER A 139 10.07 -2.64 -7.53
C SER A 139 10.29 -2.13 -6.10
N PHE A 140 10.66 -3.02 -5.18
CA PHE A 140 11.09 -2.64 -3.84
C PHE A 140 12.54 -2.17 -3.87
N SER A 141 12.78 -0.89 -3.63
CA SER A 141 14.09 -0.37 -3.26
C SER A 141 13.92 0.79 -2.29
N SER A 142 14.93 1.02 -1.45
CA SER A 142 14.96 2.18 -0.54
C SER A 142 14.97 3.53 -1.28
N THR A 143 15.37 3.51 -2.55
CA THR A 143 15.40 4.69 -3.44
C THR A 143 14.14 4.85 -4.28
N ASN A 144 13.25 3.86 -4.29
CA ASN A 144 12.05 3.88 -5.11
C ASN A 144 10.88 4.45 -4.31
N TRP A 145 10.67 5.75 -4.47
CA TRP A 145 9.54 6.45 -3.86
C TRP A 145 8.18 5.86 -4.26
N SER A 146 8.04 5.37 -5.49
CA SER A 146 6.77 4.86 -6.03
C SER A 146 6.26 3.63 -5.30
N SER A 147 7.13 2.67 -4.96
CA SER A 147 6.73 1.49 -4.20
C SER A 147 6.39 1.85 -2.76
N TYR A 148 7.18 2.71 -2.15
CA TYR A 148 6.91 3.24 -0.82
C TYR A 148 5.57 3.99 -0.74
N ALA A 149 5.26 4.85 -1.71
CA ALA A 149 3.98 5.54 -1.81
C ALA A 149 2.80 4.56 -1.93
N LEU A 150 2.94 3.51 -2.76
CA LEU A 150 1.91 2.49 -2.93
C LEU A 150 1.62 1.76 -1.61
N ILE A 151 2.67 1.36 -0.89
CA ILE A 151 2.53 0.62 0.37
C ILE A 151 1.86 1.47 1.44
N ARG A 152 2.17 2.77 1.49
CA ARG A 152 1.50 3.71 2.40
C ARG A 152 0.05 4.00 2.04
N GLY A 153 -0.42 3.54 0.88
CA GLY A 153 -1.79 3.73 0.42
C GLY A 153 -2.00 4.99 -0.40
N CYS A 154 -0.94 5.66 -0.87
CA CYS A 154 -1.04 6.71 -1.88
C CYS A 154 -1.22 6.05 -3.25
N LEU A 155 -2.45 5.93 -3.75
CA LEU A 155 -2.75 5.13 -4.93
C LEU A 155 -2.62 5.92 -6.23
N LEU A 156 -2.09 5.26 -7.28
CA LEU A 156 -1.88 5.91 -8.57
C LEU A 156 -3.21 6.12 -9.30
N LYS A 157 -3.35 7.28 -9.94
CA LYS A 157 -4.45 7.59 -10.87
C LYS A 157 -4.57 6.58 -12.00
N LEU A 158 -3.42 6.12 -12.49
CA LEU A 158 -3.38 5.14 -13.56
C LEU A 158 -4.15 3.84 -13.23
N PHE A 159 -4.19 3.41 -11.97
CA PHE A 159 -4.93 2.20 -11.61
C PHE A 159 -6.41 2.31 -11.95
N VAL A 160 -7.02 3.50 -11.80
CA VAL A 160 -8.41 3.74 -12.16
C VAL A 160 -8.55 3.97 -13.66
N ASP A 161 -7.65 4.77 -14.24
CA ASP A 161 -7.68 5.11 -15.67
C ASP A 161 -7.65 3.84 -16.55
N LEU A 162 -6.86 2.82 -16.19
CA LEU A 162 -6.83 1.55 -16.93
C LEU A 162 -8.19 0.85 -17.04
N PHE A 163 -9.03 0.94 -16.00
CA PHE A 163 -10.38 0.39 -16.04
C PHE A 163 -11.36 1.32 -16.78
N VAL A 164 -11.21 2.64 -16.61
CA VAL A 164 -12.04 3.63 -17.31
C VAL A 164 -11.84 3.53 -18.81
N ASP A 165 -10.60 3.37 -19.27
CA ASP A 165 -10.26 3.16 -20.68
C ASP A 165 -10.82 1.83 -21.22
N LEU A 166 -11.08 0.85 -20.35
CA LEU A 166 -11.83 -0.38 -20.63
C LEU A 166 -13.35 -0.21 -20.49
N SER A 167 -13.85 1.03 -20.55
CA SER A 167 -15.28 1.37 -20.42
C SER A 167 -15.92 0.98 -19.08
N ILE A 168 -15.13 0.73 -18.03
CA ILE A 168 -15.64 0.50 -16.68
C ILE A 168 -15.94 1.84 -16.02
N PRO A 169 -17.14 2.06 -15.45
CA PRO A 169 -17.46 3.29 -14.75
C PRO A 169 -16.45 3.57 -13.63
N ARG A 170 -15.98 4.81 -13.52
CA ARG A 170 -14.95 5.21 -12.54
C ARG A 170 -15.27 4.77 -11.11
N ASN A 171 -16.53 4.90 -10.68
CA ASN A 171 -16.98 4.47 -9.35
C ASN A 171 -16.81 2.95 -9.12
N SER A 172 -17.01 2.14 -10.17
CA SER A 172 -16.78 0.69 -10.10
C SER A 172 -15.28 0.38 -10.07
N ALA A 173 -14.48 1.07 -10.88
CA ALA A 173 -13.02 0.94 -10.87
C ALA A 173 -12.42 1.29 -9.50
N ILE A 174 -12.86 2.38 -8.86
CA ILE A 174 -12.44 2.74 -7.50
C ILE A 174 -12.73 1.60 -6.52
N LYS A 175 -13.93 1.01 -6.56
CA LYS A 175 -14.30 -0.11 -5.67
C LYS A 175 -13.41 -1.34 -5.89
N ILE A 176 -13.10 -1.67 -7.15
CA ILE A 176 -12.21 -2.78 -7.51
C ILE A 176 -10.82 -2.54 -6.93
N VAL A 177 -10.20 -1.40 -7.25
CA VAL A 177 -8.85 -1.05 -6.78
C VAL A 177 -8.81 -0.99 -5.25
N THR A 178 -9.84 -0.43 -4.62
CA THR A 178 -9.99 -0.37 -3.15
C THR A 178 -10.00 -1.76 -2.53
N ALA A 179 -10.76 -2.70 -3.08
CA ALA A 179 -10.84 -4.07 -2.55
C ALA A 179 -9.49 -4.78 -2.63
N ILE A 180 -8.79 -4.64 -3.76
CA ILE A 180 -7.45 -5.21 -3.98
C ILE A 180 -6.46 -4.61 -2.98
N HIS A 181 -6.46 -3.28 -2.83
CA HIS A 181 -5.54 -2.60 -1.92
C HIS A 181 -5.79 -2.98 -0.46
N ASN A 182 -7.05 -3.07 -0.02
CA ASN A 182 -7.35 -3.51 1.34
C ASN A 182 -6.89 -4.96 1.60
N ASN A 183 -7.00 -5.85 0.61
CA ASN A 183 -6.44 -7.21 0.72
C ASN A 183 -4.92 -7.19 0.88
N PHE A 184 -4.22 -6.35 0.11
CA PHE A 184 -2.79 -6.13 0.26
C PHE A 184 -2.43 -5.64 1.66
N VAL A 185 -3.09 -4.60 2.16
CA VAL A 185 -2.85 -4.06 3.52
C VAL A 185 -3.12 -5.13 4.58
N GLN A 186 -4.16 -5.94 4.41
CA GLN A 186 -4.47 -7.02 5.35
C GLN A 186 -3.38 -8.10 5.36
N LYS A 187 -2.88 -8.51 4.20
CA LYS A 187 -1.75 -9.44 4.09
C LYS A 187 -0.50 -8.85 4.73
N PHE A 188 -0.22 -7.58 4.44
CA PHE A 188 0.91 -6.86 5.02
C PHE A 188 0.84 -6.79 6.55
N ARG A 189 -0.30 -6.38 7.11
CA ARG A 189 -0.53 -6.33 8.56
C ARG A 189 -0.32 -7.68 9.25
N ARG A 190 -0.59 -8.80 8.58
CA ARG A 190 -0.38 -10.14 9.15
C ARG A 190 1.09 -10.54 9.20
N GLN A 191 1.97 -9.87 8.45
CA GLN A 191 3.39 -10.14 8.46
C GLN A 191 4.16 -9.29 9.47
N ILE A 192 3.63 -8.15 9.91
CA ILE A 192 4.30 -7.31 10.92
C ILE A 192 3.67 -7.49 12.30
#